data_AF-A0A5D0I265-F1
#
_entry.id   AF-A0A5D0I265-F1
#
_cell.length_a   1.000
_cell.length_b   1.000
_cell.length_c   1.000
_cell.angle_alpha   90.00
_cell.angle_beta   90.00
_cell.angle_gamma   90.00
#
_symmetry.space_group_name_H-M   'P 1'
#
loop_
_entity.id
_entity.type
_entity.pdbx_description
1 polymer ?
#
loop_
_entity_poly.entity_id
_entity_poly.type
_entity_poly.pdbx_seq_one_letter_code
_entity_poly.pdbx_strand_id
1 'polypeptide(L)'
;MQKENIETLKDCSEIENYPQGFDGKTYVFEIGTEKEKRIYSYWEPENERYQNPEMPEIKNVRNMLNAINAEFDLWKYFKDFRDRLPKGSYSYGMINMIKT
;
A
#
# COMPACT_ATOMS: atom_id res chain seq x y z
N MET A 1 4.99 -21.63 2.50
CA MET A 1 4.79 -20.18 2.76
C MET A 1 5.92 -19.72 3.64
N GLN A 2 6.76 -18.81 3.15
CA GLN A 2 7.78 -18.18 3.97
C GLN A 2 7.05 -17.34 5.04
N LYS A 3 7.44 -17.45 6.31
CA LYS A 3 6.86 -16.61 7.36
C LYS A 3 7.31 -15.17 7.07
N GLU A 4 6.46 -14.35 6.45
CA GLU A 4 6.76 -12.96 6.05
C GLU A 4 6.97 -11.99 7.23
N ASN A 5 7.23 -12.51 8.45
CA ASN A 5 7.58 -11.76 9.67
C ASN A 5 6.67 -10.54 9.93
N ILE A 6 5.41 -10.63 9.50
CA ILE A 6 4.40 -9.56 9.51
C ILE A 6 4.22 -9.01 10.93
N GLU A 7 4.20 -9.91 11.91
CA GLU A 7 4.06 -9.59 13.33
C GLU A 7 5.27 -8.82 13.90
N THR A 8 6.45 -8.91 13.27
CA THR A 8 7.71 -8.34 13.78
C THR A 8 8.28 -7.23 12.90
N LEU A 9 7.65 -6.88 11.78
CA LEU A 9 8.13 -5.85 10.85
C LEU A 9 8.12 -4.46 11.48
N LYS A 10 9.27 -3.82 11.67
CA LYS A 10 9.38 -2.47 12.24
C LYS A 10 8.59 -1.42 11.45
N ASP A 11 8.02 -0.44 12.13
CA ASP A 11 7.45 0.73 11.44
C ASP A 11 8.56 1.51 10.74
N CYS A 12 8.27 2.19 9.62
CA CYS A 12 9.29 2.94 8.92
C CYS A 12 9.95 4.05 9.76
N SER A 13 9.25 4.59 10.76
CA SER A 13 9.82 5.57 11.71
C SER A 13 10.86 4.97 12.67
N GLU A 14 10.88 3.65 12.83
CA GLU A 14 11.84 2.90 13.65
C GLU A 14 13.07 2.45 12.85
N ILE A 15 13.09 2.68 11.54
CA ILE A 15 14.19 2.33 10.64
C ILE A 15 15.07 3.57 10.44
N GLU A 16 16.35 3.44 10.80
CA GLU A 16 17.31 4.53 10.68
C GLU A 16 17.48 4.96 9.21
N ASN A 17 17.44 6.27 8.96
CA ASN A 17 17.57 6.87 7.63
C ASN A 17 16.51 6.37 6.61
N TYR A 18 15.33 5.96 7.07
CA TYR A 18 14.25 5.57 6.16
C TYR A 18 13.78 6.77 5.31
N PRO A 19 13.78 6.65 3.97
CA PRO A 19 13.34 7.72 3.08
C PRO A 19 11.84 8.03 3.27
N GLN A 20 11.50 9.31 3.42
CA GLN A 20 10.12 9.78 3.52
C GLN A 20 9.90 10.98 2.60
N GLY A 21 8.68 11.13 2.08
CA GLY A 21 8.26 12.27 1.28
C GLY A 21 6.92 12.82 1.72
N PHE A 22 6.62 14.04 1.28
CA PHE A 22 5.35 14.74 1.56
C PHE A 22 4.22 14.38 0.57
N ASP A 23 4.55 13.65 -0.49
CA ASP A 23 3.63 13.19 -1.54
C ASP A 23 3.98 11.74 -1.91
N GLY A 24 3.13 11.08 -2.67
CA GLY A 24 3.30 9.68 -3.07
C GLY A 24 2.37 8.74 -2.33
N LYS A 25 2.69 7.45 -2.39
CA LYS A 25 1.88 6.36 -1.88
C LYS A 25 2.45 5.84 -0.56
N THR A 26 1.70 6.03 0.52
CA THR A 26 1.97 5.38 1.81
C THR A 26 1.08 4.16 1.97
N TYR A 27 1.68 3.03 2.30
CA TYR A 27 0.97 1.84 2.73
C TYR A 27 0.92 1.80 4.25
N VAL A 28 -0.27 1.60 4.80
CA VAL A 28 -0.49 1.42 6.24
C VAL A 28 -1.03 0.02 6.46
N PHE A 29 -0.35 -0.74 7.31
CA PHE A 29 -0.75 -2.06 7.73
C PHE A 29 -1.25 -1.97 9.16
N GLU A 30 -2.45 -2.49 9.38
CA GLU A 30 -3.00 -2.69 10.70
C GLU A 30 -3.18 -4.19 10.92
N ILE A 31 -2.50 -4.72 11.93
CA ILE A 31 -2.64 -6.11 12.36
C ILE A 31 -3.08 -6.12 13.81
N GLY A 32 -4.04 -6.98 14.14
CA GLY A 32 -4.50 -7.07 15.51
C GLY A 32 -5.42 -8.25 15.80
N THR A 33 -5.52 -8.54 17.08
CA THR A 33 -6.52 -9.40 17.72
C THR A 33 -7.38 -8.53 18.64
N GLU A 34 -8.33 -9.13 19.36
CA GLU A 34 -9.13 -8.40 20.36
C GLU A 34 -8.28 -7.75 21.47
N LYS A 35 -7.06 -8.25 21.71
CA LYS A 35 -6.22 -7.82 22.84
C LYS A 35 -5.04 -6.94 22.43
N GLU A 36 -4.58 -7.07 21.20
CA GLU A 36 -3.37 -6.43 20.72
C GLU A 36 -3.59 -5.86 19.33
N LYS A 37 -3.16 -4.63 19.12
CA LYS A 37 -3.24 -3.94 17.83
C LYS A 37 -1.90 -3.27 17.55
N ARG A 38 -1.45 -3.39 16.31
CA ARG A 38 -0.23 -2.79 15.81
C ARG A 38 -0.51 -2.13 14.47
N ILE A 39 -0.04 -0.90 14.33
CA ILE A 39 -0.09 -0.15 13.08
C ILE A 39 1.35 0.14 12.69
N TYR A 40 1.67 -0.10 11.43
CA TYR A 40 2.94 0.28 10.85
C TYR A 40 2.76 0.71 9.39
N SER A 41 3.69 1.52 8.90
CA SER A 41 3.55 2.19 7.62
C SER A 41 4.86 2.24 6.84
N TYR A 42 4.76 2.32 5.52
CA TYR A 42 5.89 2.43 4.60
C TYR A 42 5.55 3.38 3.46
N TRP A 43 6.43 4.34 3.20
CA TRP A 43 6.29 5.31 2.13
C TRP A 43 6.98 4.82 0.86
N GLU A 44 6.24 4.75 -0.25
CA GLU A 44 6.75 4.34 -1.57
C GLU A 44 7.54 3.00 -1.59
N PRO A 45 7.12 1.93 -0.88
CA PRO A 45 7.90 0.69 -0.76
C PRO A 45 8.20 -0.02 -2.08
N GLU A 46 7.35 0.16 -3.10
CA GLU A 46 7.51 -0.42 -4.45
C GLU A 46 8.44 0.41 -5.35
N ASN A 47 8.80 1.62 -4.94
CA ASN A 47 9.56 2.56 -5.76
C ASN A 47 11.07 2.38 -5.56
N GLU A 48 11.74 1.76 -6.53
CA GLU A 48 13.19 1.48 -6.46
C GLU A 48 14.07 2.72 -6.48
N ARG A 49 13.53 3.88 -6.91
CA ARG A 49 14.27 5.14 -6.84
C ARG A 49 14.38 5.67 -5.41
N TYR A 50 13.33 5.45 -4.61
CA TYR A 50 13.24 5.98 -3.26
C TYR A 50 13.62 4.95 -2.20
N GLN A 51 13.41 3.66 -2.47
CA GLN A 51 13.59 2.60 -1.49
C GLN A 51 14.66 1.60 -1.92
N ASN A 52 15.46 1.15 -0.95
CA ASN A 52 16.47 0.13 -1.17
C ASN A 52 15.82 -1.26 -1.29
N PRO A 53 15.83 -1.91 -2.47
CA PRO A 53 15.24 -3.23 -2.65
C PRO A 53 15.94 -4.32 -1.83
N GLU A 54 17.17 -4.09 -1.38
CA GLU A 54 17.93 -5.05 -0.56
C GLU A 54 17.56 -5.00 0.93
N MET A 55 16.85 -3.96 1.38
CA MET A 55 16.41 -3.83 2.77
C MET A 55 15.38 -4.94 3.10
N PRO A 56 15.60 -5.74 4.17
CA PRO A 56 14.70 -6.84 4.53
C PRO A 56 13.24 -6.41 4.72
N GLU A 57 13.01 -5.26 5.35
CA GLU A 57 11.69 -4.69 5.57
C GLU A 57 10.98 -4.39 4.23
N ILE A 58 11.69 -3.79 3.27
CA ILE A 58 11.15 -3.51 1.93
C ILE A 58 10.83 -4.81 1.18
N LYS A 59 11.68 -5.83 1.27
CA LYS A 59 11.42 -7.14 0.65
C LYS A 59 10.13 -7.76 1.19
N ASN A 60 9.96 -7.82 2.51
CA ASN A 60 8.77 -8.39 3.13
C ASN A 60 7.51 -7.57 2.79
N VAL A 61 7.59 -6.24 2.80
CA VAL A 61 6.47 -5.38 2.39
C VAL A 61 6.07 -5.63 0.94
N ARG A 62 7.04 -5.71 0.02
CA ARG A 62 6.77 -6.04 -1.38
C ARG A 62 6.15 -7.43 -1.53
N ASN A 63 6.60 -8.42 -0.78
CA ASN A 63 6.00 -9.75 -0.79
C ASN A 63 4.54 -9.72 -0.33
N MET A 64 4.22 -9.00 0.76
CA MET A 64 2.84 -8.81 1.22
C MET A 64 1.98 -8.13 0.15
N LEU A 65 2.47 -7.05 -0.46
CA LEU A 65 1.75 -6.34 -1.52
C LEU A 65 1.53 -7.23 -2.75
N ASN A 66 2.53 -8.02 -3.13
CA ASN A 66 2.42 -8.97 -4.23
C ASN A 66 1.37 -10.05 -3.93
N ALA A 67 1.34 -10.59 -2.72
CA ALA A 67 0.33 -11.57 -2.32
C ALA A 67 -1.09 -10.97 -2.34
N ILE A 68 -1.26 -9.76 -1.82
CA ILE A 68 -2.54 -9.03 -1.84
C ILE A 68 -2.98 -8.75 -3.28
N ASN A 69 -2.08 -8.27 -4.14
CA ASN A 69 -2.40 -7.95 -5.54
C ASN A 69 -2.66 -9.21 -6.38
N ALA A 70 -2.06 -10.36 -6.03
CA ALA A 70 -2.32 -11.64 -6.68
C ALA A 70 -3.71 -12.20 -6.32
N GLU A 71 -4.16 -11.99 -5.09
CA GLU A 71 -5.50 -12.40 -4.63
C GLU A 71 -6.58 -11.42 -5.10
N PHE A 72 -6.28 -10.12 -5.02
CA PHE A 72 -7.19 -9.03 -5.30
C PHE A 72 -6.65 -8.19 -6.45
N ASP A 73 -7.26 -8.30 -7.63
CA ASP A 73 -7.03 -7.35 -8.72
C ASP A 73 -7.72 -6.02 -8.39
N LEU A 74 -7.11 -5.24 -7.48
CA LEU A 74 -7.62 -3.96 -7.00
C LEU A 74 -7.84 -2.96 -8.15
N TRP A 75 -7.00 -3.03 -9.18
CA TRP A 75 -7.15 -2.18 -10.36
C TRP A 75 -8.38 -2.56 -11.17
N LYS A 76 -8.64 -3.85 -11.35
CA LYS A 76 -9.90 -4.31 -11.93
C LYS A 76 -11.09 -3.87 -11.10
N TYR A 77 -11.07 -4.06 -9.78
CA TYR A 77 -12.18 -3.61 -8.92
C TYR A 77 -12.44 -2.10 -9.03
N PHE A 78 -11.38 -1.31 -9.05
CA PHE A 78 -11.50 0.14 -9.24
C PHE A 78 -12.12 0.49 -10.61
N LYS A 79 -11.64 -0.11 -11.70
CA LYS A 79 -12.21 0.10 -13.05
C LYS A 79 -13.67 -0.34 -13.10
N ASP A 80 -13.99 -1.52 -12.59
CA ASP A 80 -15.35 -2.07 -12.58
C ASP A 80 -16.30 -1.20 -11.74
N PHE A 81 -15.82 -0.58 -10.65
CA PHE A 81 -16.58 0.42 -9.89
C PHE A 81 -16.82 1.68 -10.72
N ARG A 82 -15.74 2.29 -11.24
CA ARG A 82 -15.79 3.51 -12.05
C ARG A 82 -16.70 3.37 -13.28
N ASP A 83 -16.63 2.22 -13.94
CA ASP A 83 -17.37 1.95 -15.17
C ASP A 83 -18.87 1.69 -14.92
N ARG A 84 -19.26 1.38 -13.67
CA ARG A 84 -20.67 1.28 -13.25
C ARG A 84 -21.27 2.59 -12.70
N LEU A 85 -20.46 3.62 -12.50
CA LEU A 85 -20.97 4.93 -12.06
C LEU A 85 -22.08 5.44 -13.02
N PRO A 86 -23.17 6.04 -12.54
CA PRO A 86 -24.16 6.66 -13.41
C PRO A 86 -23.57 7.87 -14.16
N LYS A 87 -24.27 8.39 -15.17
CA LYS A 87 -23.87 9.63 -15.84
C LYS A 87 -23.76 10.76 -14.83
N GLY A 88 -22.70 11.56 -14.91
CA GLY A 88 -22.42 12.61 -13.93
C GLY A 88 -20.96 13.04 -13.89
N SER A 89 -20.65 13.91 -12.93
CA SER A 89 -19.31 14.45 -12.70
C SER A 89 -18.72 13.84 -11.43
N TYR A 90 -17.53 13.29 -11.55
CA TYR A 90 -16.81 12.63 -10.46
C TYR A 90 -15.41 13.20 -10.33
N SER A 91 -14.83 13.11 -9.13
CA SER A 91 -13.44 13.46 -8.89
C SER A 91 -12.71 12.30 -8.20
N TYR A 92 -11.48 12.06 -8.65
CA TYR A 92 -10.58 11.08 -8.05
C TYR A 92 -9.15 11.56 -8.22
N GLY A 93 -8.37 11.64 -7.12
CA GLY A 93 -6.97 12.05 -7.17
C GLY A 93 -6.76 13.43 -7.82
N MET A 94 -7.62 14.41 -7.49
CA MET A 94 -7.65 15.75 -8.11
C MET A 94 -7.98 15.78 -9.62
N ILE A 95 -8.30 14.64 -10.24
CA ILE A 95 -8.76 14.58 -11.63
C ILE A 95 -10.28 14.62 -11.66
N ASN A 96 -10.84 15.56 -12.43
CA ASN A 96 -12.27 15.62 -12.71
C ASN A 96 -12.59 14.74 -13.93
N MET A 97 -13.60 13.89 -13.80
CA MET A 97 -14.07 12.97 -14.84
C MET A 97 -15.56 13.24 -15.09
N ILE A 98 -15.90 13.52 -16.35
CA ILE A 98 -17.29 13.63 -16.80
C ILE A 98 -17.68 12.32 -17.47
N LYS A 99 -18.73 11.68 -16.99
CA LYS A 99 -19.30 10.46 -17.56
C LYS A 99 -20.60 10.78 -18.30
N THR A 100 -20.56 10.61 -19.63
CA THR A 100 -21.63 10.98 -20.57
C THR A 100 -22.58 9.84 -20.92
#